data_AF-G3MR73-F1
#
_entry.id   AF-G3MR73-F1
#
_cell.length_a   1.000
_cell.length_b   1.000
_cell.length_c   1.000
_cell.angle_alpha   90.00
_cell.angle_beta   90.00
_cell.angle_gamma   90.00
#
_symmetry.space_group_name_H-M   'P 1'
#
loop_
_entity.id
_entity.type
_entity.pdbx_description
1 polymer ?
#
loop_
_entity_poly.entity_id
_entity_poly.type
_entity_poly.pdbx_seq_one_letter_code
_entity_poly.pdbx_strand_id
1 'polypeptide(L)'
;MPADKDKKAAKPEKVVLGYWADIHGIVEPIRYMLEYLGVPYEYKTYPWMNKPTLQESKAVWLEEKKALAAQGFAFPNLPYLVDGETKMTQSLAIMRYLARKHGLVVPDSKPVEAARVDMLESLLNDLRWSLIYYCWEDYLESLKWNFVEALPGQVEQLSRALGDRPWLAGDKITHVDFLLYELLDQFSLFKPGCLDKHDNLKAYVDRFRQLKLIKAYLSSDRFRPWPMFLPLAKRWGSGKPPASIASKVVKA
;
A
#
# COMPACT_ATOMS: atom_id res chain seq x y z
N MET A 1 -51.70 0.42 15.23
CA MET A 1 -50.78 0.32 14.07
C MET A 1 -50.83 1.64 13.31
N PRO A 2 -49.70 2.33 13.18
CA PRO A 2 -49.40 3.06 11.95
C PRO A 2 -48.19 2.41 11.28
N ALA A 3 -48.30 2.26 9.96
CA ALA A 3 -47.32 1.62 9.11
C ALA A 3 -46.11 2.54 8.93
N ASP A 4 -44.92 2.07 9.32
CA ASP A 4 -43.64 2.66 8.92
C ASP A 4 -43.31 2.12 7.52
N LYS A 5 -43.84 2.80 6.50
CA LYS A 5 -43.49 2.57 5.10
C LYS A 5 -42.28 3.45 4.76
N ASP A 6 -41.35 2.85 4.02
CA ASP A 6 -40.30 3.49 3.25
C ASP A 6 -39.01 3.90 3.99
N LYS A 7 -38.36 2.93 4.66
CA LYS A 7 -36.89 2.91 4.62
C LYS A 7 -36.45 2.57 3.20
N LYS A 8 -36.30 3.59 2.35
CA LYS A 8 -35.48 3.50 1.13
C LYS A 8 -34.19 2.77 1.52
N ALA A 9 -33.95 1.59 0.94
CA ALA A 9 -32.65 0.95 1.04
C ALA A 9 -31.61 1.98 0.59
N ALA A 10 -30.79 2.46 1.53
CA ALA A 10 -29.70 3.36 1.21
C ALA A 10 -28.88 2.69 0.11
N LYS A 11 -28.62 3.39 -1.00
CA LYS A 11 -27.68 2.89 -2.00
C LYS A 11 -26.40 2.54 -1.25
N PRO A 12 -25.78 1.37 -1.48
CA PRO A 12 -24.52 1.05 -0.83
C PRO A 12 -23.56 2.21 -1.08
N GLU A 13 -23.14 2.86 -0.01
CA GLU A 13 -22.29 4.04 -0.12
C GLU A 13 -20.98 3.61 -0.78
N LYS A 14 -20.64 4.30 -1.87
CA LYS A 14 -19.50 3.97 -2.70
C LYS A 14 -18.23 4.32 -1.94
N VAL A 15 -17.37 3.35 -1.65
CA VAL A 15 -16.05 3.61 -1.07
C VAL A 15 -15.25 4.45 -2.07
N VAL A 16 -14.62 5.53 -1.60
CA VAL A 16 -13.71 6.35 -2.41
C VAL A 16 -12.31 6.27 -1.81
N LEU A 17 -11.33 5.91 -2.62
CA LEU A 17 -9.91 5.92 -2.28
C LEU A 17 -9.22 7.00 -3.10
N GLY A 18 -8.67 8.00 -2.41
CA GLY A 18 -7.98 9.12 -3.04
C GLY A 18 -6.46 8.98 -3.01
N TYR A 19 -5.79 9.13 -4.14
CA TYR A 19 -4.31 9.15 -4.19
C TYR A 19 -3.74 9.87 -5.43
N TRP A 20 -2.42 9.92 -5.58
CA TRP A 20 -1.76 10.42 -6.78
C TRP A 20 -2.12 9.58 -8.01
N ALA A 21 -2.27 10.25 -9.15
CA ALA A 21 -2.46 9.61 -10.45
C ALA A 21 -1.17 8.97 -10.94
N ASP A 22 -1.32 7.88 -11.70
CA ASP A 22 -0.27 7.27 -12.52
C ASP A 22 1.02 6.88 -11.78
N ILE A 23 0.92 6.58 -10.49
CA ILE A 23 1.98 5.95 -9.70
C ILE A 23 1.44 4.77 -8.91
N HIS A 24 2.34 3.86 -8.50
CA HIS A 24 2.06 2.77 -7.59
C HIS A 24 1.88 3.28 -6.16
N GLY A 25 2.95 3.85 -5.59
CA GLY A 25 2.98 4.59 -4.33
C GLY A 25 2.53 3.80 -3.10
N ILE A 26 2.39 4.51 -1.97
CA ILE A 26 2.09 3.88 -0.67
C ILE A 26 0.64 3.43 -0.52
N VAL A 27 -0.21 3.72 -1.52
CA VAL A 27 -1.63 3.37 -1.51
C VAL A 27 -1.86 1.92 -1.93
N GLU A 28 -0.92 1.30 -2.63
CA GLU A 28 -1.16 -0.01 -3.25
C GLU A 28 -1.53 -1.11 -2.25
N PRO A 29 -0.94 -1.20 -1.04
CA PRO A 29 -1.42 -2.13 -0.02
C PRO A 29 -2.91 -1.99 0.33
N ILE A 30 -3.45 -0.77 0.30
CA ILE A 30 -4.88 -0.51 0.51
C ILE A 30 -5.68 -1.03 -0.67
N ARG A 31 -5.18 -0.84 -1.90
CA ARG A 31 -5.83 -1.34 -3.12
C ARG A 31 -5.85 -2.87 -3.11
N TYR A 32 -4.74 -3.53 -2.79
CA TYR A 32 -4.73 -4.98 -2.63
C TYR A 32 -5.76 -5.46 -1.60
N MET A 33 -5.93 -4.76 -0.48
CA MET A 33 -6.96 -5.11 0.51
C MET A 33 -8.37 -4.97 -0.06
N LEU A 34 -8.70 -3.85 -0.71
CA LEU A 34 -10.02 -3.63 -1.31
C LEU A 34 -10.34 -4.68 -2.39
N GLU A 35 -9.36 -5.01 -3.22
CA GLU A 35 -9.47 -6.04 -4.27
C GLU A 35 -9.64 -7.44 -3.67
N TYR A 36 -8.81 -7.81 -2.69
CA TYR A 36 -8.92 -9.09 -1.98
C TYR A 36 -10.26 -9.26 -1.28
N LEU A 37 -10.81 -8.17 -0.73
CA LEU A 37 -12.11 -8.16 -0.06
C LEU A 37 -13.29 -8.08 -1.05
N GLY A 38 -13.03 -7.85 -2.33
CA GLY A 38 -14.07 -7.64 -3.34
C GLY A 38 -14.92 -6.39 -3.09
N VAL A 39 -14.37 -5.39 -2.40
CA VAL A 39 -15.06 -4.14 -2.08
C VAL A 39 -15.00 -3.22 -3.30
N PRO A 40 -16.14 -2.89 -3.93
CA PRO A 40 -16.16 -1.93 -5.04
C PRO A 40 -15.79 -0.55 -4.53
N TYR A 41 -14.86 0.12 -5.21
CA TYR A 41 -14.43 1.46 -4.83
C TYR A 41 -14.18 2.36 -6.05
N GLU A 42 -14.37 3.66 -5.87
CA GLU A 42 -13.87 4.69 -6.76
C GLU A 42 -12.42 4.99 -6.43
N TYR A 43 -11.52 4.93 -7.43
CA TYR A 43 -10.15 5.40 -7.27
C TYR A 43 -10.04 6.83 -7.80
N LYS A 44 -10.19 7.81 -6.92
CA LYS A 44 -10.09 9.23 -7.28
C LYS A 44 -8.63 9.64 -7.27
N THR A 45 -8.12 10.07 -8.43
CA THR A 45 -6.70 10.35 -8.59
C THR A 45 -6.40 11.83 -8.82
N TYR A 46 -5.22 12.27 -8.39
CA TYR A 46 -4.76 13.65 -8.55
C TYR A 46 -3.43 13.67 -9.32
N PRO A 47 -3.33 14.39 -10.45
CA PRO A 47 -2.11 14.40 -11.24
C PRO A 47 -0.99 15.17 -10.54
N TRP A 48 0.23 14.68 -10.73
CA TRP A 48 1.43 15.49 -10.53
C TRP A 48 1.68 16.33 -11.78
N MET A 49 1.56 17.64 -11.66
CA MET A 49 1.81 18.56 -12.76
C MET A 49 3.33 18.79 -12.85
N ASN A 50 3.97 18.55 -13.99
CA ASN A 50 5.42 18.79 -14.14
C ASN A 50 5.72 20.29 -14.28
N LYS A 51 5.53 21.06 -13.20
CA LYS A 51 5.67 22.51 -13.14
C LYS A 51 6.94 22.93 -12.40
N PRO A 52 7.42 24.17 -12.57
CA PRO A 52 8.68 24.61 -11.98
C PRO A 52 8.73 24.50 -10.45
N THR A 53 7.62 24.79 -9.76
CA THR A 53 7.56 24.70 -8.29
C THR A 53 6.79 23.46 -7.81
N LEU A 54 7.11 22.99 -6.60
CA LEU A 54 6.36 21.91 -5.95
C LEU A 54 4.88 22.27 -5.72
N GLN A 55 4.60 23.54 -5.46
CA GLN A 55 3.24 24.01 -5.21
C GLN A 55 2.39 23.97 -6.48
N GLU A 56 2.90 24.48 -7.59
CA GLU A 56 2.24 24.36 -8.90
C GLU A 56 2.13 22.90 -9.32
N SER A 57 3.14 22.09 -9.02
CA SER A 57 3.13 20.66 -9.35
C SER A 57 2.04 19.88 -8.64
N LYS A 58 1.65 20.31 -7.44
CA LYS A 58 0.61 19.68 -6.62
C LYS A 58 -0.72 20.45 -6.65
N ALA A 59 -0.88 21.46 -7.51
CA ALA A 59 -1.98 22.43 -7.41
C ALA A 59 -3.37 21.77 -7.37
N VAL A 60 -3.63 20.79 -8.23
CA VAL A 60 -4.92 20.05 -8.26
C VAL A 60 -5.20 19.36 -6.93
N TRP A 61 -4.19 18.70 -6.35
CA TRP A 61 -4.31 18.10 -5.03
C TRP A 61 -4.47 19.16 -3.92
N LEU A 62 -3.76 20.29 -4.00
CA LEU A 62 -3.84 21.32 -2.96
C LEU A 62 -5.24 21.96 -2.87
N GLU A 63 -5.92 22.11 -4.01
CA GLU A 63 -7.32 22.57 -4.01
C GLU A 63 -8.26 21.51 -3.42
N GLU A 64 -8.11 20.25 -3.82
CA GLU A 64 -8.88 19.16 -3.20
C GLU A 64 -8.61 19.08 -1.69
N LYS A 65 -7.36 19.22 -1.24
CA LYS A 65 -6.99 19.16 0.18
C LYS A 65 -7.78 20.17 1.01
N LYS A 66 -8.01 21.38 0.47
CA LYS A 66 -8.87 22.40 1.11
C LYS A 66 -10.34 21.95 1.13
N ALA A 67 -10.83 21.36 0.04
CA ALA A 67 -12.19 20.82 -0.03
C ALA A 67 -12.41 19.67 0.97
N LEU A 68 -11.44 18.78 1.16
CA LEU A 68 -11.50 17.72 2.18
C LEU A 68 -11.54 18.31 3.58
N ALA A 69 -10.75 19.35 3.87
CA ALA A 69 -10.81 20.05 5.15
C ALA A 69 -12.22 20.60 5.42
N ALA A 70 -12.82 21.26 4.43
CA ALA A 70 -14.19 21.79 4.51
C ALA A 70 -15.26 20.69 4.66
N GLN A 71 -14.97 19.47 4.19
CA GLN A 71 -15.82 18.29 4.36
C GLN A 71 -15.63 17.58 5.71
N GLY A 72 -14.81 18.10 6.61
CA GLY A 72 -14.64 17.55 7.96
C GLY A 72 -13.54 16.49 8.10
N PHE A 73 -12.59 16.41 7.15
CA PHE A 73 -11.37 15.66 7.39
C PHE A 73 -10.50 16.37 8.43
N ALA A 74 -10.18 15.70 9.55
CA ALA A 74 -9.32 16.27 10.60
C ALA A 74 -7.89 16.53 10.10
N PHE A 75 -7.34 15.62 9.27
CA PHE A 75 -5.98 15.70 8.76
C PHE A 75 -5.94 15.42 7.25
N PRO A 76 -6.38 16.35 6.38
CA PRO A 76 -6.41 16.13 4.93
C PRO A 76 -5.03 15.73 4.39
N ASN A 77 -4.93 14.55 3.78
CA ASN A 77 -3.69 14.00 3.24
C ASN A 77 -3.98 12.94 2.16
N LEU A 78 -2.94 12.50 1.44
CA LEU A 78 -2.99 11.33 0.56
C LEU A 78 -2.17 10.17 1.16
N PRO A 79 -2.68 8.92 1.14
CA PRO A 79 -4.03 8.55 0.70
C PRO A 79 -5.10 8.97 1.69
N TYR A 80 -6.33 9.09 1.18
CA TYR A 80 -7.54 9.20 2.00
C TYR A 80 -8.57 8.15 1.58
N LEU A 81 -9.47 7.78 2.49
CA LEU A 81 -10.60 6.90 2.25
C LEU A 81 -11.90 7.56 2.75
N VAL A 82 -12.94 7.49 1.93
CA VAL A 82 -14.34 7.78 2.31
C VAL A 82 -15.12 6.48 2.22
N ASP A 83 -15.80 6.11 3.30
CA ASP A 83 -16.64 4.92 3.39
C ASP A 83 -17.89 5.28 4.20
N GLY A 84 -18.89 5.78 3.47
CA GLY A 84 -20.04 6.46 4.04
C GLY A 84 -19.67 7.73 4.79
N GLU A 85 -20.08 7.82 6.05
CA GLU A 85 -19.71 8.93 6.94
C GLU A 85 -18.25 8.85 7.40
N THR A 86 -17.60 7.70 7.25
CA THR A 86 -16.21 7.50 7.68
C THR A 86 -15.25 8.19 6.73
N LYS A 87 -14.43 9.10 7.28
CA LYS A 87 -13.41 9.86 6.56
C LYS A 87 -12.06 9.61 7.22
N MET A 88 -11.14 8.99 6.49
CA MET A 88 -9.83 8.60 7.02
C MET A 88 -8.69 9.05 6.13
N THR A 89 -7.58 9.39 6.76
CA THR A 89 -6.27 9.60 6.14
C THR A 89 -5.24 8.76 6.89
N GLN A 90 -3.99 8.78 6.43
CA GLN A 90 -2.89 7.90 6.89
C GLN A 90 -3.08 6.46 6.40
N SER A 91 -2.15 5.99 5.58
CA SER A 91 -2.27 4.71 4.89
C SER A 91 -2.45 3.54 5.85
N LEU A 92 -1.66 3.47 6.92
CA LEU A 92 -1.77 2.42 7.93
C LEU A 92 -3.09 2.47 8.72
N ALA A 93 -3.61 3.67 9.00
CA ALA A 93 -4.89 3.82 9.69
C ALA A 93 -6.05 3.32 8.81
N ILE A 94 -6.02 3.65 7.51
CA ILE A 94 -6.98 3.14 6.51
C ILE A 94 -6.90 1.60 6.43
N MET A 95 -5.69 1.03 6.37
CA MET A 95 -5.52 -0.42 6.35
C MET A 95 -6.08 -1.08 7.60
N ARG A 96 -5.75 -0.56 8.80
CA ARG A 96 -6.30 -1.08 10.07
C ARG A 96 -7.83 -0.96 10.14
N TYR A 97 -8.41 0.12 9.61
CA TYR A 97 -9.86 0.27 9.53
C TYR A 97 -10.50 -0.82 8.67
N LEU A 98 -10.00 -1.02 7.44
CA LEU A 98 -10.47 -2.09 6.56
C LEU A 98 -10.27 -3.47 7.20
N ALA A 99 -9.14 -3.67 7.89
CA ALA A 99 -8.83 -4.90 8.59
C ALA A 99 -9.87 -5.22 9.66
N ARG A 100 -10.21 -4.24 10.51
CA ARG A 100 -11.23 -4.41 11.56
C ARG A 100 -12.62 -4.60 10.97
N LYS A 101 -12.99 -3.81 9.97
CA LYS A 101 -14.31 -3.89 9.30
C LYS A 101 -14.56 -5.24 8.64
N HIS A 102 -13.52 -5.88 8.12
CA HIS A 102 -13.65 -7.11 7.32
C HIS A 102 -12.98 -8.35 7.92
N GLY A 103 -12.51 -8.29 9.17
CA GLY A 103 -11.94 -9.44 9.88
C GLY A 103 -10.54 -9.87 9.41
N LEU A 104 -9.73 -8.96 8.87
CA LEU A 104 -8.31 -9.19 8.51
C LEU A 104 -7.36 -8.73 9.63
N VAL A 105 -7.77 -8.93 10.87
CA VAL A 105 -7.05 -8.48 12.08
C VAL A 105 -7.01 -9.62 13.10
N VAL A 106 -5.95 -9.64 13.92
CA VAL A 106 -5.97 -10.41 15.14
C VAL A 106 -6.91 -9.70 16.13
N PRO A 107 -7.91 -10.37 16.73
CA PRO A 107 -8.83 -9.72 17.65
C PRO A 107 -8.12 -9.10 18.86
N ASP A 108 -8.55 -7.92 19.28
CA ASP A 108 -7.98 -7.21 20.45
C ASP A 108 -8.13 -8.01 21.77
N SER A 109 -9.03 -9.00 21.80
CA SER A 109 -9.14 -9.97 22.90
C SER A 109 -7.90 -10.87 23.05
N LYS A 110 -6.94 -10.79 22.11
CA LYS A 110 -5.67 -11.50 22.12
C LYS A 110 -4.49 -10.50 22.09
N PRO A 111 -4.25 -9.77 23.18
CA PRO A 111 -3.37 -8.60 23.18
C PRO A 111 -1.92 -8.90 22.77
N VAL A 112 -1.38 -10.06 23.13
CA VAL A 112 0.00 -10.45 22.74
C VAL A 112 0.12 -10.71 21.25
N GLU A 113 -0.85 -11.40 20.65
CA GLU A 113 -0.88 -11.68 19.22
C GLU A 113 -1.12 -10.38 18.42
N ALA A 114 -2.02 -9.52 18.90
CA ALA A 114 -2.29 -8.21 18.31
C ALA A 114 -1.04 -7.31 18.35
N ALA A 115 -0.37 -7.21 19.50
CA ALA A 115 0.86 -6.42 19.64
C ALA A 115 2.00 -6.91 18.73
N ARG A 116 2.08 -8.22 18.46
CA ARG A 116 3.03 -8.76 17.48
C ARG A 116 2.71 -8.29 16.06
N VAL A 117 1.44 -8.21 15.69
CA VAL A 117 1.02 -7.64 14.39
C VAL A 117 1.36 -6.15 14.31
N ASP A 118 1.12 -5.38 15.38
CA ASP A 118 1.48 -3.95 15.43
C ASP A 118 2.99 -3.74 15.29
N MET A 119 3.80 -4.58 15.93
CA MET A 119 5.26 -4.57 15.80
C MET A 119 5.71 -4.88 14.36
N LEU A 120 5.10 -5.88 13.72
CA LEU A 120 5.39 -6.23 12.33
C LEU A 120 5.01 -5.09 11.38
N GLU A 121 3.82 -4.50 11.54
CA GLU A 121 3.39 -3.36 10.72
C GLU A 121 4.37 -2.18 10.84
N SER A 122 4.81 -1.88 12.06
CA SER A 122 5.77 -0.80 12.33
C SER A 122 7.10 -1.07 11.62
N LEU A 123 7.66 -2.28 11.76
CA LEU A 123 8.88 -2.69 11.06
C LEU A 123 8.74 -2.58 9.54
N LEU A 124 7.65 -3.09 8.97
CA LEU A 124 7.41 -3.04 7.51
C LEU A 124 7.29 -1.60 7.02
N ASN A 125 6.66 -0.73 7.82
CA ASN A 125 6.56 0.69 7.51
C ASN A 125 7.93 1.38 7.55
N ASP A 126 8.78 1.08 8.54
CA ASP A 126 10.15 1.62 8.62
C ASP A 126 11.00 1.21 7.41
N LEU A 127 10.91 -0.06 7.00
CA LEU A 127 11.59 -0.56 5.81
C LEU A 127 11.09 0.12 4.53
N ARG A 128 9.77 0.30 4.39
CA ARG A 128 9.16 1.02 3.27
C ARG A 128 9.65 2.47 3.20
N TRP A 129 9.66 3.18 4.32
CA TRP A 129 10.15 4.57 4.37
C TRP A 129 11.65 4.65 4.10
N SER A 130 12.43 3.67 4.56
CA SER A 130 13.87 3.60 4.26
C SER A 130 14.13 3.55 2.76
N LEU A 131 13.38 2.74 2.00
CA LEU A 131 13.45 2.71 0.54
C LEU A 131 13.00 4.04 -0.09
N ILE A 132 11.88 4.61 0.35
CA ILE A 132 11.36 5.89 -0.17
C ILE A 132 12.39 7.01 0.01
N TYR A 133 12.95 7.15 1.21
CA TYR A 133 13.95 8.18 1.50
C TYR A 133 15.24 7.95 0.71
N TYR A 134 15.69 6.69 0.58
CA TYR A 134 16.81 6.38 -0.30
C TYR A 134 16.58 6.89 -1.73
N CYS A 135 15.34 6.84 -2.23
CA CYS A 135 15.00 7.26 -3.58
C CYS A 135 14.91 8.78 -3.79
N TRP A 136 14.66 9.60 -2.76
CA TRP A 136 14.46 11.06 -2.86
C TRP A 136 15.73 11.92 -2.70
N GLU A 137 16.86 11.32 -2.36
CA GLU A 137 18.23 11.91 -2.35
C GLU A 137 18.51 13.06 -1.35
N ASP A 138 17.60 14.01 -1.11
CA ASP A 138 17.88 15.25 -0.36
C ASP A 138 17.05 15.46 0.93
N TYR A 139 17.39 14.81 2.05
CA TYR A 139 16.87 15.26 3.36
C TYR A 139 17.93 15.32 4.48
N LEU A 140 19.16 15.69 4.13
CA LEU A 140 20.43 15.45 4.87
C LEU A 140 20.97 14.07 4.50
N GLU A 141 22.28 13.84 4.60
CA GLU A 141 22.94 12.54 4.33
C GLU A 141 22.02 11.35 4.68
N SER A 142 22.12 10.22 3.99
CA SER A 142 21.48 8.96 4.40
C SER A 142 21.92 8.43 5.80
N LEU A 143 22.40 9.29 6.71
CA LEU A 143 22.64 9.13 8.15
C LEU A 143 22.94 7.69 8.56
N LYS A 144 24.07 7.23 8.00
CA LYS A 144 24.94 6.16 8.51
C LYS A 144 24.43 4.72 8.45
N TRP A 145 23.39 4.42 7.69
CA TRP A 145 23.06 3.04 7.31
C TRP A 145 22.86 2.95 5.80
N ASN A 146 23.77 2.28 5.11
CA ASN A 146 23.63 1.94 3.70
C ASN A 146 22.45 0.98 3.56
N PHE A 147 21.24 1.49 3.28
CA PHE A 147 20.03 0.68 3.08
C PHE A 147 20.29 -0.51 2.16
N VAL A 148 21.04 -0.29 1.08
CA VAL A 148 21.45 -1.35 0.13
C VAL A 148 22.31 -2.44 0.77
N GLU A 149 23.22 -2.08 1.68
CA GLU A 149 24.06 -3.04 2.42
C GLU A 149 23.31 -3.72 3.56
N ALA A 150 22.35 -3.03 4.18
CA ALA A 150 21.50 -3.57 5.23
C ALA A 150 20.41 -4.51 4.68
N LEU A 151 20.01 -4.34 3.42
CA LEU A 151 18.89 -5.05 2.79
C LEU A 151 18.97 -6.58 2.95
N PRO A 152 20.11 -7.28 2.69
CA PRO A 152 20.20 -8.72 2.90
C PRO A 152 19.88 -9.13 4.35
N GLY A 153 20.36 -8.35 5.34
CA GLY A 153 20.07 -8.60 6.75
C GLY A 153 18.61 -8.36 7.11
N GLN A 154 17.97 -7.35 6.50
CA GLN A 154 16.54 -7.07 6.68
C GLN A 154 15.67 -8.17 6.07
N VAL A 155 15.98 -8.62 4.85
CA VAL A 155 15.28 -9.74 4.20
C VAL A 155 15.42 -11.03 5.01
N GLU A 156 16.62 -11.30 5.53
CA GLU A 156 16.88 -12.44 6.42
C GLU A 156 16.03 -12.36 7.70
N GLN A 157 15.89 -11.18 8.31
CA GLN A 157 15.00 -10.99 9.47
C GLN A 157 13.53 -11.24 9.12
N LEU A 158 13.06 -10.77 7.96
CA LEU A 158 11.70 -11.04 7.47
C LEU A 158 11.48 -12.53 7.22
N SER A 159 12.47 -13.23 6.65
CA SER A 159 12.43 -14.67 6.45
C SER A 159 12.29 -15.43 7.77
N ARG A 160 13.12 -15.10 8.77
CA ARG A 160 13.01 -15.68 10.12
C ARG A 160 11.69 -15.35 10.79
N ALA A 161 11.22 -14.11 10.62
CA ALA A 161 9.94 -13.69 11.17
C ALA A 161 8.79 -14.50 10.56
N LEU A 162 8.79 -14.77 9.25
CA LEU A 162 7.80 -15.64 8.62
C LEU A 162 7.92 -17.09 9.13
N GLY A 163 9.14 -17.64 9.13
CA GLY A 163 9.38 -19.06 9.42
C GLY A 163 8.66 -19.95 8.41
N ASP A 164 7.99 -20.98 8.91
CA ASP A 164 7.20 -21.93 8.12
C ASP A 164 5.72 -21.54 7.97
N ARG A 165 5.33 -20.37 8.51
CA ARG A 165 3.93 -19.94 8.51
C ARG A 165 3.50 -19.50 7.11
N PRO A 166 2.23 -19.72 6.73
CA PRO A 166 1.73 -19.25 5.44
C PRO A 166 1.57 -17.72 5.39
N TRP A 167 1.29 -17.10 6.55
CA TRP A 167 1.09 -15.65 6.72
C TRP A 167 1.80 -15.14 7.98
N LEU A 168 2.10 -13.85 8.05
CA LEU A 168 2.88 -13.23 9.12
C LEU A 168 2.25 -13.39 10.51
N ALA A 169 0.92 -13.36 10.58
CA ALA A 169 0.17 -13.51 11.83
C ALA A 169 -0.15 -14.97 12.19
N GLY A 170 0.16 -15.94 11.32
CA GLY A 170 -0.20 -17.35 11.50
C GLY A 170 -0.88 -17.94 10.26
N ASP A 171 -1.97 -18.66 10.47
CA ASP A 171 -2.66 -19.40 9.40
C ASP A 171 -3.59 -18.55 8.54
N LYS A 172 -3.98 -17.37 9.04
CA LYS A 172 -4.90 -16.45 8.37
C LYS A 172 -4.18 -15.20 7.92
N ILE A 173 -4.55 -14.72 6.73
CA ILE A 173 -4.08 -13.45 6.20
C ILE A 173 -4.63 -12.29 7.03
N THR A 174 -3.78 -11.28 7.23
CA THR A 174 -4.10 -10.04 7.93
C THR A 174 -3.58 -8.84 7.13
N HIS A 175 -3.93 -7.62 7.53
CA HIS A 175 -3.50 -6.41 6.81
C HIS A 175 -1.97 -6.27 6.66
N VAL A 176 -1.16 -6.81 7.58
CA VAL A 176 0.31 -6.75 7.47
C VAL A 176 0.85 -7.62 6.33
N ASP A 177 0.12 -8.64 5.88
CA ASP A 177 0.54 -9.49 4.77
C ASP A 177 0.53 -8.73 3.44
N PHE A 178 -0.38 -7.77 3.29
CA PHE A 178 -0.46 -6.86 2.15
C PHE A 178 0.70 -5.86 2.13
N LEU A 179 1.15 -5.41 3.31
CA LEU A 179 2.36 -4.59 3.45
C LEU A 179 3.63 -5.39 3.13
N LEU A 180 3.74 -6.62 3.63
CA LEU A 180 4.92 -7.45 3.38
C LEU A 180 5.01 -7.84 1.91
N TYR A 181 3.90 -8.24 1.27
CA TYR A 181 3.91 -8.53 -0.16
C TYR A 181 4.41 -7.33 -0.96
N GLU A 182 3.85 -6.15 -0.71
CA GLU A 182 4.27 -4.91 -1.37
C GLU A 182 5.77 -4.65 -1.18
N LEU A 183 6.25 -4.76 0.06
CA LEU A 183 7.65 -4.55 0.39
C LEU A 183 8.58 -5.52 -0.36
N LEU A 184 8.23 -6.81 -0.40
CA LEU A 184 9.02 -7.84 -1.09
C LEU A 184 9.00 -7.68 -2.62
N ASP A 185 7.86 -7.28 -3.20
CA ASP A 185 7.76 -6.99 -4.63
C ASP A 185 8.62 -5.75 -4.97
N GLN A 186 8.53 -4.68 -4.19
CA GLN A 186 9.38 -3.49 -4.32
C GLN A 186 10.87 -3.84 -4.20
N PHE A 187 11.26 -4.62 -3.20
CA PHE A 187 12.65 -5.03 -3.00
C PHE A 187 13.17 -5.88 -4.15
N SER A 188 12.34 -6.78 -4.70
CA SER A 188 12.72 -7.62 -5.85
C SER A 188 12.91 -6.79 -7.12
N LEU A 189 12.14 -5.71 -7.28
CA LEU A 189 12.30 -4.77 -8.40
C LEU A 189 13.50 -3.84 -8.21
N PHE A 190 13.74 -3.40 -6.98
CA PHE A 190 14.85 -2.50 -6.63
C PHE A 190 16.20 -3.22 -6.69
N LYS A 191 16.28 -4.42 -6.13
CA LYS A 191 17.49 -5.25 -6.07
C LYS A 191 17.15 -6.68 -6.51
N PRO A 192 17.17 -6.96 -7.83
CA PRO A 192 16.94 -8.30 -8.36
C PRO A 192 17.84 -9.34 -7.68
N GLY A 193 17.28 -10.50 -7.35
CA GLY A 193 17.96 -11.60 -6.65
C GLY A 193 18.06 -11.45 -5.13
N CYS A 194 17.50 -10.39 -4.53
CA CYS A 194 17.55 -10.19 -3.08
C CYS A 194 16.83 -11.29 -2.26
N LEU A 195 15.91 -12.04 -2.89
CA LEU A 195 15.17 -13.13 -2.25
C LEU A 195 15.73 -14.53 -2.58
N ASP A 196 16.79 -14.65 -3.38
CA ASP A 196 17.23 -15.94 -3.94
C ASP A 196 17.56 -16.98 -2.86
N LYS A 197 18.10 -16.52 -1.73
CA LYS A 197 18.47 -17.34 -0.57
C LYS A 197 17.30 -17.69 0.37
N HIS A 198 16.09 -17.21 0.10
CA HIS A 198 14.95 -17.31 1.01
C HIS A 198 13.74 -17.93 0.31
N ASP A 199 13.73 -19.26 0.20
CA ASP A 199 12.66 -20.01 -0.47
C ASP A 199 11.28 -19.78 0.16
N ASN A 200 11.22 -19.61 1.49
CA ASN A 200 9.98 -19.29 2.21
C ASN A 200 9.40 -17.94 1.79
N LEU A 201 10.22 -16.91 1.57
CA LEU A 201 9.77 -15.59 1.10
C LEU A 201 9.35 -15.63 -0.38
N LYS A 202 10.07 -16.37 -1.24
CA LYS A 202 9.64 -16.57 -2.64
C LYS A 202 8.28 -17.28 -2.68
N ALA A 203 8.12 -18.35 -1.91
CA ALA A 203 6.85 -19.06 -1.79
C ALA A 203 5.72 -18.17 -1.21
N TYR A 204 6.05 -17.27 -0.28
CA TYR A 204 5.11 -16.28 0.26
C TYR A 204 4.63 -15.30 -0.82
N VAL A 205 5.54 -14.73 -1.60
CA VAL A 205 5.19 -13.82 -2.71
C VAL A 205 4.31 -14.54 -3.73
N ASP A 206 4.68 -15.76 -4.13
CA ASP A 206 3.89 -16.55 -5.06
C ASP A 206 2.49 -16.87 -4.51
N ARG A 207 2.40 -17.28 -3.24
CA ARG A 207 1.12 -17.55 -2.56
C ARG A 207 0.20 -16.33 -2.59
N PHE A 208 0.73 -15.15 -2.27
CA PHE A 208 -0.05 -13.91 -2.29
C PHE A 208 -0.54 -13.58 -3.72
N ARG A 209 0.33 -13.69 -4.73
CA ARG A 209 -0.03 -13.43 -6.14
C ARG A 209 -1.06 -14.41 -6.69
N GLN A 210 -1.15 -15.63 -6.15
CA GLN A 210 -2.14 -16.63 -6.58
C GLN A 210 -3.50 -16.50 -5.86
N LEU A 211 -3.65 -15.61 -4.88
CA LEU A 211 -4.97 -15.30 -4.30
C LEU A 211 -5.90 -14.84 -5.43
N LYS A 212 -7.02 -15.53 -5.62
CA LYS A 212 -7.88 -15.39 -6.83
C LYS A 212 -8.15 -13.94 -7.24
N LEU A 213 -8.58 -13.10 -6.28
CA LEU A 213 -8.93 -11.70 -6.54
C LEU A 213 -7.70 -10.81 -6.74
N ILE A 214 -6.61 -11.07 -6.03
CA ILE A 214 -5.32 -10.40 -6.25
C ILE A 214 -4.78 -10.73 -7.64
N LYS A 215 -4.77 -12.01 -8.03
CA LYS A 215 -4.34 -12.44 -9.36
C LYS A 215 -5.11 -11.73 -10.46
N ALA A 216 -6.43 -11.66 -10.33
CA ALA A 216 -7.29 -10.94 -11.27
C ALA A 216 -6.94 -9.45 -11.33
N TYR A 217 -6.73 -8.82 -10.17
CA TYR A 217 -6.33 -7.41 -10.08
C TYR A 217 -4.97 -7.15 -10.73
N LEU A 218 -3.94 -7.94 -10.41
CA LEU A 218 -2.59 -7.80 -10.96
C LEU A 218 -2.52 -8.00 -12.48
N SER A 219 -3.52 -8.67 -13.07
CA SER A 219 -3.66 -8.84 -14.52
C SER A 219 -4.58 -7.81 -15.20
N SER A 220 -5.19 -6.90 -14.43
CA SER A 220 -6.09 -5.88 -14.95
C SER A 220 -5.35 -4.60 -15.36
N ASP A 221 -5.99 -3.79 -16.19
CA ASP A 221 -5.55 -2.45 -16.58
C ASP A 221 -5.49 -1.45 -15.40
N ARG A 222 -6.19 -1.76 -14.30
CA ARG A 222 -6.19 -0.97 -13.07
C ARG A 222 -4.88 -1.11 -12.30
N PHE A 223 -4.15 -2.21 -12.46
CA PHE A 223 -2.88 -2.41 -11.76
C PHE A 223 -1.75 -1.64 -12.44
N ARG A 224 -1.04 -0.83 -11.65
CA ARG A 224 0.04 0.03 -12.13
C ARG A 224 1.36 -0.43 -11.50
N PRO A 225 2.19 -1.23 -12.17
CA PRO A 225 3.46 -1.71 -11.58
C PRO A 225 4.56 -0.64 -11.57
N TRP A 226 4.41 0.44 -12.34
CA TRP A 226 5.41 1.51 -12.48
C TRP A 226 4.74 2.79 -13.01
N PRO A 227 5.25 4.00 -12.70
CA PRO A 227 6.31 4.34 -11.75
C PRO A 227 5.95 4.02 -10.30
N MET A 228 6.97 3.67 -9.50
CA MET A 228 6.78 3.35 -8.09
C MET A 228 6.46 4.59 -7.25
N PHE A 229 7.15 5.70 -7.55
CA PHE A 229 7.07 6.95 -6.83
C PHE A 229 6.85 8.12 -7.77
N LEU A 230 6.50 9.28 -7.19
CA LEU A 230 6.41 10.54 -7.92
C LEU A 230 7.74 10.91 -8.62
N PRO A 231 7.73 11.80 -9.62
CA PRO A 231 8.94 12.27 -10.32
C PRO A 231 10.02 12.91 -9.42
N LEU A 232 9.72 13.12 -8.13
CA LEU A 232 10.68 13.53 -7.11
C LEU A 232 11.72 12.44 -6.78
N ALA A 233 11.45 11.17 -7.08
CA ALA A 233 12.40 10.08 -6.88
C ALA A 233 13.54 10.16 -7.89
N LYS A 234 14.73 10.53 -7.41
CA LYS A 234 15.93 10.77 -8.20
C LYS A 234 16.74 9.50 -8.45
N ARG A 235 16.79 8.56 -7.48
CA ARG A 235 17.62 7.34 -7.61
C ARG A 235 16.91 6.17 -8.26
N TRP A 236 15.71 5.83 -7.79
CA TRP A 236 14.93 4.70 -8.30
C TRP A 236 13.43 4.96 -8.08
N GLY A 237 12.59 4.31 -8.88
CA GLY A 237 11.13 4.34 -8.70
C GLY A 237 10.40 5.39 -9.52
N SER A 238 11.11 6.25 -10.26
CA SER A 238 10.53 7.14 -11.28
C SER A 238 11.21 6.95 -12.64
N GLY A 239 10.62 7.49 -13.71
CA GLY A 239 11.22 7.46 -15.05
C GLY A 239 11.00 6.13 -15.78
N LYS A 240 12.02 5.62 -16.50
CA LYS A 240 11.90 4.40 -17.31
C LYS A 240 11.73 3.16 -16.42
N PRO A 241 10.79 2.25 -16.76
CA PRO A 241 10.58 1.03 -15.98
C PRO A 241 11.80 0.09 -16.05
N PRO A 242 12.08 -0.67 -14.97
CA PRO A 242 13.03 -1.78 -15.00
C PRO A 242 12.68 -2.80 -16.09
N ALA A 243 13.69 -3.49 -16.63
CA ALA A 243 13.52 -4.50 -17.70
C ALA A 243 12.56 -5.63 -17.30
N SER A 244 12.53 -5.99 -16.01
CA SER A 244 11.61 -6.99 -15.43
C SER A 244 10.14 -6.58 -15.53
N ILE A 245 9.85 -5.28 -15.60
CA ILE A 245 8.50 -4.72 -15.82
C ILE A 245 8.26 -4.52 -17.31
N ALA A 246 9.23 -3.99 -18.05
CA ALA A 246 9.11 -3.73 -19.49
C ALA A 246 8.76 -5.00 -20.28
N SER A 247 9.32 -6.15 -19.91
CA SER A 247 9.00 -7.45 -20.54
C SER A 247 7.60 -7.98 -20.25
N LYS A 248 6.92 -7.50 -19.19
CA LYS A 248 5.53 -7.86 -18.86
C LYS A 248 4.52 -6.99 -19.61
N VAL A 249 4.86 -5.73 -19.90
CA VAL A 249 4.00 -4.80 -20.66
C VAL A 249 3.93 -5.16 -22.15
N VAL A 250 4.98 -5.77 -22.70
CA VAL A 250 5.03 -6.21 -24.12
C VAL A 250 4.29 -7.53 -24.37
N LYS A 251 3.92 -8.27 -23.31
CA LYS A 251 3.22 -9.56 -23.40
C LYS A 251 1.74 -9.50 -23.02
N ALA A 252 1.18 -8.31 -22.85
CA ALA A 252 -0.25 -8.08 -22.60
C ALA A 252 -0.94 -7.52 -23.85
#